data_AF-A0A8I2J5G2-F1
#
_entry.id   AF-A0A8I2J5G2-F1
#
_cell.length_a   1.000
_cell.length_b   1.000
_cell.length_c   1.000
_cell.angle_alpha   90.00
_cell.angle_beta   90.00
_cell.angle_gamma   90.00
#
_symmetry.space_group_name_H-M   'P 1'
#
loop_
_entity.id
_entity.type
_entity.pdbx_description
1 polymer ?
#
loop_
_entity_poly.entity_id
_entity_poly.type
_entity_poly.pdbx_seq_one_letter_code
_entity_poly.pdbx_strand_id
1 'polypeptide(L)'
;MNTSDGRYDPARDAAALTHEAAVARVQDANLARLRREDEDADRLFPPGPAFTDALVDDDAMRRIGVATEAYGTAKHAAGRMDLFHRLFDGTGDDDLPWAG
;
A
#
# COMPACT_ATOMS: atom_id res chain seq x y z
N MET A 1 -16.35 -34.43 12.07
CA MET A 1 -15.46 -33.25 12.17
C MET A 1 -14.35 -33.46 11.17
N ASN A 2 -14.39 -32.76 10.03
CA ASN A 2 -13.38 -32.88 8.98
C ASN A 2 -12.33 -31.81 9.26
N THR A 3 -11.15 -32.22 9.71
CA THR A 3 -9.95 -31.38 9.79
C THR A 3 -9.50 -31.11 8.36
N SER A 4 -9.76 -29.90 7.87
CA SER A 4 -9.12 -29.38 6.67
C SER A 4 -7.62 -29.29 6.94
N ASP A 5 -6.89 -30.31 6.51
CA ASP A 5 -5.44 -30.34 6.43
C ASP A 5 -5.03 -29.39 5.31
N GLY A 6 -5.07 -28.08 5.61
CA GLY A 6 -4.62 -27.02 4.73
C GLY A 6 -3.12 -27.15 4.58
N ARG A 7 -2.68 -27.95 3.61
CA ARG A 7 -1.27 -28.10 3.28
C ARG A 7 -0.69 -26.71 3.02
N TYR A 8 0.22 -26.30 3.89
CA TYR A 8 1.09 -25.16 3.69
C TYR A 8 1.76 -25.30 2.32
N ASP A 9 1.52 -24.33 1.42
CA ASP A 9 2.13 -24.26 0.10
C ASP A 9 3.14 -23.09 0.10
N PRO A 10 4.43 -23.38 0.31
CA PRO A 10 5.46 -22.34 0.38
C PRO A 10 5.64 -21.58 -0.93
N ALA A 11 5.29 -22.16 -2.09
CA ALA A 11 5.39 -21.48 -3.37
C ALA A 11 4.29 -20.43 -3.52
N ARG A 12 3.08 -20.74 -3.03
CA ARG A 12 1.96 -19.80 -2.97
C ARG A 12 2.25 -18.63 -2.03
N ASP A 13 2.84 -18.90 -0.87
CA ASP A 13 3.23 -17.85 0.08
C ASP A 13 4.37 -16.97 -0.46
N ALA A 14 5.36 -17.56 -1.13
CA ALA A 14 6.44 -16.79 -1.77
C ALA A 14 5.91 -15.88 -2.90
N ALA A 15 4.95 -16.36 -3.69
CA ALA A 15 4.29 -15.56 -4.73
C ALA A 15 3.46 -14.42 -4.12
N ALA A 16 2.72 -14.68 -3.03
CA ALA A 16 1.97 -13.66 -2.31
C ALA A 16 2.88 -12.58 -1.72
N LEU A 17 3.98 -12.96 -1.06
CA LEU A 17 4.97 -12.00 -0.54
C LEU A 17 5.65 -11.18 -1.64
N THR A 18 5.87 -11.78 -2.81
CA THR A 18 6.42 -11.05 -3.98
C THR A 18 5.42 -10.05 -4.53
N HIS A 19 4.14 -10.43 -4.60
CA HIS A 19 3.05 -9.54 -5.01
C HIS A 19 2.92 -8.36 -4.04
N GLU A 20 2.84 -8.61 -2.72
CA GLU A 20 2.74 -7.59 -1.68
C GLU A 20 3.93 -6.62 -1.70
N ALA A 21 5.16 -7.14 -1.82
CA ALA A 21 6.36 -6.33 -1.92
C ALA A 21 6.34 -5.38 -3.12
N ALA A 22 5.74 -5.80 -4.23
CA ALA A 22 5.74 -5.01 -5.43
C ALA A 22 4.55 -4.04 -5.51
N VAL A 23 3.39 -4.39 -4.94
CA VAL A 23 2.32 -3.44 -4.63
C VAL A 23 2.85 -2.30 -3.75
N ALA A 24 3.55 -2.63 -2.66
CA ALA A 24 4.10 -1.64 -1.74
C ALA A 24 5.08 -0.69 -2.43
N ARG A 25 5.94 -1.19 -3.33
CA ARG A 25 6.84 -0.36 -4.13
C ARG A 25 6.12 0.61 -5.06
N VAL A 26 5.01 0.17 -5.66
CA VAL A 26 4.18 1.05 -6.50
C VAL A 26 3.54 2.13 -5.63
N GLN A 27 2.98 1.77 -4.47
CA GLN A 27 2.40 2.73 -3.53
C GLN A 27 3.44 3.75 -3.03
N ASP A 28 4.67 3.31 -2.74
CA ASP A 28 5.77 4.21 -2.36
C ASP A 28 6.14 5.18 -3.49
N ALA A 29 6.17 4.71 -4.74
CA ALA A 29 6.42 5.55 -5.90
C ALA A 29 5.29 6.57 -6.13
N ASN A 30 4.04 6.15 -5.94
CA ASN A 30 2.87 7.03 -6.02
C ASN A 30 2.89 8.07 -4.90
N LEU A 31 3.18 7.67 -3.66
CA LEU A 31 3.34 8.57 -2.53
C LEU A 31 4.47 9.59 -2.78
N ALA A 32 5.62 9.16 -3.29
CA ALA A 32 6.71 10.06 -3.63
C ALA A 32 6.33 11.10 -4.70
N ARG A 33 5.46 10.73 -5.65
CA ARG A 33 4.88 11.68 -6.62
C ARG A 33 3.92 12.64 -5.93
N LEU A 34 2.97 12.12 -5.14
CA LEU A 34 1.96 12.90 -4.43
C LEU A 34 2.57 13.93 -3.47
N ARG A 35 3.67 13.60 -2.78
CA ARG A 35 4.42 14.54 -1.92
C ARG A 35 4.85 15.82 -2.63
N ARG A 36 5.06 15.77 -3.95
CA ARG A 36 5.43 16.95 -4.76
C ARG A 36 4.23 17.77 -5.21
N GLU A 37 3.04 17.18 -5.20
CA GLU A 37 1.79 17.76 -5.73
C GLU A 37 0.83 18.19 -4.62
N ASP A 38 0.97 17.64 -3.42
CA ASP A 38 0.03 17.79 -2.32
C ASP A 38 0.77 17.82 -0.96
N GLU A 39 0.73 18.99 -0.31
CA GLU A 39 1.37 19.23 0.98
C GLU A 39 0.84 18.31 2.08
N ASP A 40 -0.42 17.86 1.99
CA ASP A 40 -0.95 16.90 2.98
C ASP A 40 -0.26 15.54 2.88
N ALA A 41 0.15 15.12 1.68
CA ALA A 41 0.87 13.85 1.51
C ALA A 41 2.28 13.93 2.13
N ASP A 42 2.94 15.09 2.01
CA ASP A 42 4.24 15.34 2.64
C ASP A 42 4.13 15.44 4.17
N ARG A 43 3.09 16.12 4.64
CA ARG A 43 2.86 16.35 6.07
C ARG A 43 2.39 15.12 6.85
N LEU A 44 1.54 14.28 6.25
CA LEU A 44 0.84 13.20 6.97
C LEU A 44 1.61 11.87 6.92
N PHE A 45 2.32 11.58 5.84
CA PHE A 45 2.99 10.29 5.69
C PHE A 45 4.42 10.31 6.25
N PRO A 46 4.86 9.26 6.96
CA PRO A 46 6.22 9.18 7.48
C PRO A 46 7.25 9.14 6.32
N PRO A 47 8.42 9.77 6.47
CA PRO A 47 9.42 9.85 5.40
C PRO A 47 9.93 8.46 5.00
N GLY A 48 10.39 8.33 3.75
CA GLY A 48 10.91 7.06 3.22
C GLY A 48 9.84 6.18 2.54
N PRO A 49 10.19 4.91 2.23
CA PRO A 49 9.33 3.92 1.58
C PRO A 49 8.33 3.33 2.58
N ALA A 50 7.37 4.17 2.98
CA ALA A 50 6.48 3.91 4.10
C ALA A 50 5.59 2.65 3.93
N PHE A 51 5.24 2.27 2.70
CA PHE A 51 4.48 1.04 2.43
C PHE A 51 5.39 -0.19 2.43
N THR A 52 6.60 -0.10 1.86
CA THR A 52 7.56 -1.22 1.90
C THR A 52 8.02 -1.50 3.32
N ASP A 53 8.28 -0.46 4.13
CA ASP A 53 8.67 -0.60 5.53
C ASP A 53 7.55 -1.25 6.36
N ALA A 54 6.28 -0.93 6.06
CA ALA A 54 5.12 -1.51 6.71
C ALA A 54 4.94 -3.02 6.48
N LEU A 55 5.60 -3.62 5.47
CA LEU A 55 5.54 -5.07 5.24
C LEU A 55 6.36 -5.87 6.27
N VAL A 56 7.32 -5.22 6.94
CA VAL A 56 8.28 -5.89 7.83
C VAL A 56 8.34 -5.30 9.23
N ASP A 57 7.66 -4.17 9.47
CA ASP A 57 7.60 -3.47 10.75
C ASP A 57 6.15 -3.10 11.11
N ASP A 58 5.62 -3.75 12.17
CA ASP A 58 4.26 -3.52 12.67
C ASP A 58 4.02 -2.07 13.12
N ASP A 59 5.05 -1.37 13.62
CA ASP A 59 4.90 0.02 14.01
C ASP A 59 4.85 0.93 12.79
N ALA A 60 5.61 0.60 11.73
CA ALA A 60 5.48 1.25 10.43
C ALA A 60 4.08 1.00 9.82
N MET A 61 3.57 -0.24 9.90
CA MET A 61 2.22 -0.62 9.47
C MET A 61 1.13 0.20 10.17
N ARG A 62 1.25 0.36 11.49
CA ARG A 62 0.32 1.18 12.27
C ARG A 62 0.38 2.65 11.86
N ARG A 63 1.58 3.20 11.65
CA ARG A 63 1.77 4.60 11.24
C ARG A 63 1.23 4.87 9.83
N ILE A 64 1.45 3.98 8.87
CA ILE A 64 0.92 4.12 7.51
C ILE A 64 -0.61 4.05 7.52
N GLY A 65 -1.21 3.17 8.33
CA GLY A 65 -2.67 3.09 8.48
C GLY A 65 -3.27 4.42 8.93
N VAL A 66 -2.72 5.00 10.01
CA VAL A 66 -3.16 6.31 10.52
C VAL A 66 -2.97 7.43 9.48
N ALA A 67 -1.82 7.45 8.79
CA ALA A 67 -1.54 8.44 7.76
C ALA A 67 -2.53 8.33 6.58
N THR A 68 -2.85 7.10 6.16
CA THR A 68 -3.75 6.81 5.05
C THR A 68 -5.18 7.25 5.37
N GLU A 69 -5.68 6.95 6.57
CA GLU A 69 -7.00 7.40 7.03
C GLU A 69 -7.08 8.94 7.12
N ALA A 70 -6.05 9.57 7.68
CA ALA A 70 -5.97 11.02 7.78
C ALA A 70 -5.93 11.69 6.40
N TYR A 71 -5.14 11.15 5.48
CA TYR A 71 -5.05 11.65 4.11
C TYR A 71 -6.37 11.49 3.36
N GLY A 72 -7.00 10.30 3.44
CA GLY A 72 -8.31 10.05 2.85
C GLY A 72 -9.38 10.99 3.38
N THR A 73 -9.40 11.23 4.70
CA THR A 73 -10.32 12.20 5.31
C THR A 73 -10.09 13.62 4.80
N ALA A 74 -8.83 14.06 4.71
CA ALA A 74 -8.47 15.38 4.20
C ALA A 74 -8.88 15.54 2.73
N LYS A 75 -8.59 14.55 1.89
CA LYS A 75 -8.96 14.59 0.46
C LYS A 75 -10.46 14.51 0.25
N HIS A 76 -11.19 13.74 1.06
CA HIS A 76 -12.64 13.70 1.04
C HIS A 76 -13.25 15.06 1.37
N ALA A 77 -12.81 15.70 2.46
CA ALA A 77 -13.28 17.03 2.85
C ALA A 77 -12.98 18.10 1.79
N ALA A 78 -11.87 17.96 1.07
CA ALA A 78 -11.48 18.87 -0.02
C ALA A 78 -12.14 18.53 -1.38
N GLY A 79 -12.94 17.46 -1.49
CA GLY A 79 -13.51 16.99 -2.76
C GLY A 79 -12.48 16.48 -3.77
N ARG A 80 -11.28 16.09 -3.31
CA ARG A 80 -10.12 15.64 -4.12
C ARG A 80 -9.81 14.16 -3.91
N MET A 81 -10.84 13.32 -3.81
CA MET A 81 -10.69 11.87 -3.63
C MET A 81 -9.92 11.19 -4.76
N ASP A 82 -9.83 11.82 -5.93
CA ASP A 82 -8.99 11.35 -7.03
C ASP A 82 -7.53 11.20 -6.61
N LEU A 83 -7.01 12.09 -5.74
CA LEU A 83 -5.63 12.01 -5.26
C LEU A 83 -5.41 10.91 -4.23
N PHE A 84 -6.44 10.66 -3.41
CA PHE A 84 -6.42 9.51 -2.53
C PHE A 84 -6.38 8.22 -3.35
N HIS A 85 -7.18 8.12 -4.41
CA HIS A 85 -7.16 6.94 -5.29
C HIS A 85 -5.83 6.76 -6.03
N ARG A 86 -5.18 7.86 -6.45
CA ARG A 86 -3.85 7.81 -7.09
C ARG A 86 -2.76 7.15 -6.25
N LEU A 87 -2.94 7.07 -4.93
CA LEU A 87 -2.04 6.31 -4.06
C LEU A 87 -1.98 4.82 -4.45
N PHE A 88 -3.09 4.28 -4.96
CA PHE A 88 -3.29 2.89 -5.31
C PHE A 88 -3.30 2.65 -6.84
N ASP A 89 -2.98 3.66 -7.65
CA ASP A 89 -2.91 3.48 -9.10
C ASP A 89 -1.82 2.46 -9.47
N GLY A 90 -2.18 1.48 -10.30
CA GLY A 90 -1.25 0.42 -10.73
C GLY A 90 -0.96 -0.64 -9.67
N THR A 91 -1.77 -0.74 -8.61
CA THR A 91 -1.69 -1.83 -7.61
C THR A 91 -2.74 -2.91 -7.82
N GLY A 92 -3.53 -2.84 -8.91
CA GLY A 92 -4.46 -3.90 -9.27
C GLY A 92 -3.72 -5.16 -9.68
N ASP A 93 -4.34 -6.33 -9.46
CA ASP A 93 -3.75 -7.62 -9.85
C ASP A 93 -3.31 -7.61 -11.33
N ASP A 94 -4.14 -7.10 -12.24
CA ASP A 94 -3.87 -7.04 -13.70
C ASP A 94 -2.76 -6.04 -14.12
N ASP A 95 -2.41 -5.06 -13.29
CA ASP A 95 -1.41 -4.03 -13.63
C ASP A 95 0.03 -4.45 -13.31
N LEU A 96 0.17 -5.55 -12.59
CA LEU A 96 1.45 -6.04 -12.11
C LEU A 96 1.94 -7.20 -13.00
N PRO A 97 3.22 -7.23 -13.40
CA PRO A 97 3.74 -8.14 -14.44
C PRO A 97 3.77 -9.64 -14.08
N TRP A 98 3.00 -10.07 -13.08
CA TRP A 98 2.82 -11.46 -12.66
C TRP A 98 1.36 -11.92 -12.66
N ALA A 99 0.40 -11.08 -13.07
CA ALA A 99 -0.94 -11.55 -13.45
C ALA A 99 -0.93 -12.12 -14.87
N GLY A 100 -0.47 -13.36 -15.00
CA GLY A 100 -0.57 -14.16 -16.24
C GLY A 100 0.68 -14.21 -17.09
#